data_AF-A0A1L9QV08-F1
#
_entry.id   AF-A0A1L9QV08-F1
#
_cell.length_a   1.000
_cell.length_b   1.000
_cell.length_c   1.000
_cell.angle_alpha   90.00
_cell.angle_beta   90.00
_cell.angle_gamma   90.00
#
_symmetry.space_group_name_H-M   'P 1'
#
loop_
_entity.id
_entity.type
_entity.pdbx_description
1 polymer ?
#
loop_
_entity_poly.entity_id
_entity_poly.type
_entity_poly.pdbx_seq_one_letter_code
_entity_poly.pdbx_strand_id
1 'polypeptide(L)'
;MTSEKQPLTIKRIGLLFLTAIALSLITLFLYNSWSQPQFQGQLELYQTNLLLNSSVWKGENLTPQAQGVLRQTLIGVEPVSTAIAQYEDAQKDSQNHLEKTQQQLTELNQQPVANPTQETLLKQAIASTQESLEKINLNLGLLKTQADRVPEALQLWQKLADAPQSFTGDTAQALIGLWEEPPQILSDAPLMLDLELSGWFRYQALSQLYEIQGDALALRELESQQQEIAFQGIRKLLIVAGVQSVGIFLGTALLVLVVLQWIIQRKESWLSQNQGVSEVPWNWDTILLVLVAGFFFIGQLISPVIFREFLSLFSFTRGSGVRADAIIILMSYLVSSAGALGILYVAVNPFKPLPQNWFKFEVKTSGIVWGIGGFLVAIPVVLLVSLINQILWQGQGGSNPILPLALQGNDWVAIACFAFTASVAAPVFEEIMFRGFLLPSLTRYVPAWLAITLSGFVFAIAHLSLSEIIPLATLGIIMGIVYSRSGNLLAPILLHSLWNGNTLLSLFLLGSSLS
;
A
#
# COMPACT_ATOMS: atom_id res chain seq x y z
N MET A 1 -45.40 15.85 21.23
CA MET A 1 -45.38 16.86 20.16
C MET A 1 -45.42 16.13 18.83
N THR A 2 -46.50 16.34 18.09
CA THR A 2 -46.80 15.74 16.80
C THR A 2 -45.70 16.09 15.79
N SER A 3 -45.08 15.05 15.21
CA SER A 3 -44.15 15.18 14.09
C SER A 3 -44.92 15.63 12.85
N GLU A 4 -45.06 16.94 12.67
CA GLU A 4 -45.37 17.50 11.35
C GLU A 4 -44.21 17.15 10.42
N LYS A 5 -44.44 16.21 9.49
CA LYS A 5 -43.53 15.94 8.38
C LYS A 5 -43.49 17.21 7.52
N GLN A 6 -42.53 18.08 7.77
CA GLN A 6 -42.23 19.18 6.86
C GLN A 6 -41.98 18.60 5.45
N PRO A 7 -42.59 19.19 4.40
CA PRO A 7 -42.41 18.71 3.04
C PRO A 7 -40.93 18.73 2.65
N LEU A 8 -40.48 17.68 1.96
CA LEU A 8 -39.10 17.57 1.46
C LEU A 8 -38.83 18.74 0.50
N THR A 9 -37.86 19.59 0.83
CA THR A 9 -37.41 20.67 -0.05
C THR A 9 -36.71 20.10 -1.29
N ILE A 10 -36.75 20.80 -2.43
CA ILE A 10 -36.07 20.38 -3.68
C ILE A 10 -34.59 20.05 -3.43
N LYS A 11 -33.92 20.85 -2.57
CA LYS A 11 -32.55 20.60 -2.13
C LYS A 11 -32.37 19.23 -1.46
N ARG A 12 -33.29 18.85 -0.56
CA ARG A 12 -33.24 17.54 0.12
C ARG A 12 -33.45 16.39 -0.85
N ILE A 13 -34.39 16.52 -1.78
CA ILE A 13 -34.63 15.51 -2.81
C ILE A 13 -33.37 15.31 -3.66
N GLY A 14 -32.74 16.40 -4.09
CA GLY A 14 -31.47 16.35 -4.85
C GLY A 14 -30.34 15.66 -4.07
N LEU A 15 -30.18 15.98 -2.78
CA LEU A 15 -29.15 15.34 -1.93
C LEU A 15 -29.42 13.84 -1.72
N LEU A 16 -30.66 13.43 -1.51
CA LEU A 16 -31.01 12.01 -1.37
C LEU A 16 -30.73 11.23 -2.66
N PHE A 17 -31.06 11.82 -3.82
CA PHE A 17 -30.76 11.23 -5.12
C PHE A 17 -29.24 11.08 -5.34
N LEU A 18 -28.45 12.13 -5.07
CA LEU A 18 -27.00 12.06 -5.12
C LEU A 18 -26.43 11.01 -4.16
N THR A 19 -27.01 10.90 -2.96
CA THR A 19 -26.60 9.89 -1.97
C THR A 19 -26.83 8.46 -2.49
N ALA A 20 -27.99 8.21 -3.12
CA ALA A 20 -28.28 6.91 -3.72
C ALA A 20 -27.30 6.55 -4.85
N ILE A 21 -26.96 7.53 -5.70
CA ILE A 21 -25.94 7.35 -6.74
C ILE A 21 -24.58 7.05 -6.11
N ALA A 22 -24.14 7.83 -5.12
CA ALA A 22 -22.87 7.63 -4.46
C ALA A 22 -22.76 6.24 -3.84
N LEU A 23 -23.79 5.79 -3.12
CA LEU A 23 -23.82 4.44 -2.53
C LEU A 23 -23.74 3.35 -3.59
N SER A 24 -24.43 3.52 -4.73
CA SER A 24 -24.38 2.56 -5.84
C SER A 24 -22.98 2.48 -6.44
N LEU A 25 -22.32 3.63 -6.65
CA LEU A 25 -20.95 3.71 -7.17
C LEU A 25 -19.93 3.14 -6.19
N ILE A 26 -20.02 3.47 -4.89
CA ILE A 26 -19.14 2.92 -3.85
C ILE A 26 -19.28 1.40 -3.81
N THR A 27 -20.50 0.88 -3.84
CA THR A 27 -20.74 -0.57 -3.85
C THR A 27 -20.11 -1.23 -5.06
N LEU A 28 -20.24 -0.61 -6.24
CA LEU A 28 -19.61 -1.09 -7.47
C LEU A 28 -18.07 -1.07 -7.37
N PHE A 29 -17.47 0.00 -6.87
CA PHE A 29 -16.02 0.08 -6.69
C PHE A 29 -15.50 -0.96 -5.71
N LEU A 30 -16.17 -1.14 -4.56
CA LEU A 30 -15.81 -2.17 -3.58
C LEU A 30 -15.93 -3.57 -4.18
N TYR A 31 -17.01 -3.85 -4.92
CA TYR A 31 -17.19 -5.12 -5.61
C TYR A 31 -16.08 -5.38 -6.64
N ASN A 32 -15.74 -4.38 -7.45
CA ASN A 32 -14.67 -4.50 -8.45
C ASN A 32 -13.29 -4.66 -7.80
N SER A 33 -13.07 -4.06 -6.63
CA SER A 33 -11.83 -4.21 -5.87
C SER A 33 -11.60 -5.65 -5.43
N TRP A 34 -12.65 -6.42 -5.13
CA TRP A 34 -12.56 -7.84 -4.76
C TRP A 34 -11.73 -8.65 -5.77
N SER A 35 -11.96 -8.42 -7.06
CA SER A 35 -11.32 -9.19 -8.13
C SER A 35 -9.86 -8.80 -8.41
N GLN A 36 -9.34 -7.73 -7.80
CA GLN A 36 -7.97 -7.28 -7.98
C GLN A 36 -7.02 -8.07 -7.06
N PRO A 37 -5.86 -8.54 -7.56
CA PRO A 37 -4.87 -9.22 -6.72
C PRO A 37 -4.35 -8.26 -5.64
N GLN A 38 -4.10 -8.73 -4.43
CA GLN A 38 -3.39 -7.88 -3.46
C GLN A 38 -2.00 -7.54 -3.98
N PHE A 39 -1.69 -6.24 -3.99
CA PHE A 39 -0.35 -5.74 -4.28
C PHE A 39 0.71 -6.22 -3.27
N GLN A 40 0.25 -6.87 -2.21
CA GLN A 40 1.02 -7.59 -1.23
C GLN A 40 1.93 -8.66 -1.86
N GLY A 41 1.50 -9.36 -2.91
CA GLY A 41 2.34 -10.38 -3.58
C GLY A 41 3.65 -9.81 -4.13
N GLN A 42 3.62 -8.64 -4.78
CA GLN A 42 4.86 -8.00 -5.25
C GLN A 42 5.72 -7.47 -4.09
N LEU A 43 5.11 -6.95 -3.03
CA LEU A 43 5.84 -6.49 -1.86
C LEU A 43 6.53 -7.64 -1.12
N GLU A 44 5.85 -8.77 -0.99
CA GLU A 44 6.39 -9.99 -0.42
C GLU A 44 7.56 -10.49 -1.25
N LEU A 45 7.48 -10.44 -2.59
CA LEU A 45 8.63 -10.74 -3.46
C LEU A 45 9.79 -9.75 -3.27
N TYR A 46 9.56 -8.45 -3.08
CA TYR A 46 10.66 -7.52 -2.76
C TYR A 46 11.33 -7.85 -1.44
N GLN A 47 10.55 -8.16 -0.41
CA GLN A 47 11.08 -8.61 0.87
C GLN A 47 11.88 -9.92 0.71
N THR A 48 11.35 -10.87 -0.05
CA THR A 48 12.01 -12.14 -0.38
C THR A 48 13.36 -11.88 -1.05
N ASN A 49 13.40 -10.99 -2.04
CA ASN A 49 14.62 -10.64 -2.78
C ASN A 49 15.64 -9.94 -1.90
N LEU A 50 15.20 -9.08 -0.99
CA LEU A 50 16.07 -8.44 0.00
C LEU A 50 16.65 -9.48 0.97
N LEU A 51 15.85 -10.46 1.41
CA LEU A 51 16.30 -11.56 2.28
C LEU A 51 17.33 -12.45 1.56
N LEU A 52 17.07 -12.83 0.31
CA LEU A 52 18.01 -13.60 -0.52
C LEU A 52 19.33 -12.85 -0.69
N ASN A 53 19.28 -11.57 -1.08
CA ASN A 53 20.47 -10.72 -1.17
C ASN A 53 21.22 -10.64 0.15
N SER A 54 20.53 -10.54 1.27
CA SER A 54 21.15 -10.43 2.59
C SER A 54 21.74 -11.75 3.08
N SER A 55 21.20 -12.89 2.62
CA SER A 55 21.58 -14.23 3.08
C SER A 55 23.03 -14.62 2.77
N VAL A 56 23.60 -14.05 1.70
CA VAL A 56 24.97 -14.35 1.26
C VAL A 56 26.03 -13.57 2.04
N TRP A 57 25.64 -12.62 2.91
CA TRP A 57 26.60 -11.84 3.71
C TRP A 57 27.38 -12.72 4.69
N LYS A 58 28.71 -12.75 4.57
CA LYS A 58 29.61 -13.62 5.36
C LYS A 58 29.79 -13.17 6.81
N GLY A 59 29.27 -11.99 7.20
CA GLY A 59 29.27 -11.55 8.59
C GLY A 59 30.58 -10.92 9.06
N GLU A 60 31.33 -10.27 8.16
CA GLU A 60 32.62 -9.67 8.48
C GLU A 60 32.55 -8.81 9.76
N ASN A 61 33.48 -9.04 10.68
CA ASN A 61 33.61 -8.35 11.98
C ASN A 61 32.59 -8.73 13.08
N LEU A 62 31.76 -9.78 12.89
CA LEU A 62 30.91 -10.34 13.96
C LEU A 62 31.46 -11.66 14.52
N THR A 63 31.16 -11.95 15.79
CA THR A 63 31.44 -13.28 16.35
C THR A 63 30.53 -14.33 15.71
N PRO A 64 30.94 -15.60 15.59
CA PRO A 64 30.11 -16.65 14.99
C PRO A 64 28.73 -16.79 15.67
N GLN A 65 28.67 -16.55 16.98
CA GLN A 65 27.42 -16.55 17.73
C GLN A 65 26.50 -15.38 17.33
N ALA A 66 27.05 -14.16 17.22
CA ALA A 66 26.28 -12.99 16.80
C ALA A 66 25.79 -13.14 15.35
N GLN A 67 26.62 -13.71 14.46
CA GLN A 67 26.22 -14.04 13.09
C GLN A 67 25.06 -15.04 13.06
N GLY A 68 25.15 -16.12 13.84
CA GLY A 68 24.09 -17.14 13.91
C GLY A 68 22.76 -16.58 14.38
N VAL A 69 22.76 -15.78 15.46
CA VAL A 69 21.54 -15.13 15.98
C VAL A 69 20.96 -14.15 14.96
N LEU A 70 21.80 -13.33 14.34
CA LEU A 70 21.35 -12.34 13.36
C LEU A 70 20.73 -13.01 12.13
N ARG A 71 21.38 -14.05 11.59
CA ARG A 71 20.86 -14.83 10.46
C ARG A 71 19.52 -15.49 10.79
N GLN A 72 19.45 -16.18 11.93
CA GLN A 72 18.22 -16.86 12.35
C GLN A 72 17.05 -15.89 12.58
N THR A 73 17.33 -14.70 13.12
CA THR A 73 16.29 -13.71 13.48
C THR A 73 15.83 -12.87 12.29
N LEU A 74 16.75 -12.46 11.41
CA LEU A 74 16.43 -11.54 10.31
C LEU A 74 16.18 -12.24 8.97
N ILE A 75 16.92 -13.31 8.69
CA ILE A 75 16.95 -13.96 7.36
C ILE A 75 16.13 -15.25 7.37
N GLY A 76 16.16 -15.97 8.50
CA GLY A 76 15.56 -17.29 8.64
C GLY A 76 16.57 -18.42 8.43
N VAL A 77 16.11 -19.67 8.55
CA VAL A 77 16.96 -20.87 8.54
C VAL A 77 17.25 -21.33 7.10
N GLU A 78 16.27 -21.26 6.20
CA GLU A 78 16.39 -21.70 4.81
C GLU A 78 15.82 -20.64 3.85
N PRO A 79 16.61 -19.61 3.50
CA PRO A 79 16.12 -18.49 2.69
C PRO A 79 15.72 -18.91 1.27
N VAL A 80 16.44 -19.85 0.64
CA VAL A 80 16.11 -20.33 -0.71
C VAL A 80 14.82 -21.16 -0.71
N SER A 81 14.66 -22.11 0.22
CA SER A 81 13.43 -22.90 0.35
C SER A 81 12.21 -22.00 0.60
N THR A 82 12.36 -21.01 1.47
CA THR A 82 11.30 -20.01 1.76
C THR A 82 10.97 -19.19 0.52
N ALA A 83 11.99 -18.73 -0.21
CA ALA A 83 11.80 -17.99 -1.44
C ALA A 83 11.12 -18.82 -2.53
N ILE A 84 11.44 -20.11 -2.67
CA ILE A 84 10.75 -21.00 -3.62
C ILE A 84 9.26 -21.03 -3.32
N ALA A 85 8.88 -21.23 -2.05
CA ALA A 85 7.46 -21.27 -1.66
C ALA A 85 6.75 -19.94 -2.00
N GLN A 86 7.37 -18.80 -1.69
CA GLN A 86 6.80 -17.48 -1.98
C GLN A 86 6.68 -17.20 -3.48
N TYR A 87 7.66 -17.62 -4.28
CA TYR A 87 7.62 -17.50 -5.74
C TYR A 87 6.59 -18.46 -6.37
N GLU A 88 6.41 -19.68 -5.82
CA GLU A 88 5.39 -20.63 -6.26
C GLU A 88 3.97 -20.11 -5.93
N ASP A 89 3.77 -19.52 -4.75
CA ASP A 89 2.50 -18.87 -4.38
C ASP A 89 2.20 -17.68 -5.30
N ALA A 90 3.17 -16.79 -5.52
CA ALA A 90 3.02 -15.66 -6.43
C ALA A 90 2.75 -16.10 -7.88
N GLN A 91 3.42 -17.16 -8.35
CA GLN A 91 3.19 -17.76 -9.66
C GLN A 91 1.74 -18.24 -9.78
N LYS A 92 1.25 -18.98 -8.80
CA LYS A 92 -0.12 -19.52 -8.77
C LYS A 92 -1.16 -18.42 -8.74
N ASP A 93 -0.95 -17.37 -7.94
CA ASP A 93 -1.86 -16.23 -7.87
C ASP A 93 -1.93 -15.45 -9.19
N SER A 94 -0.77 -15.20 -9.81
CA SER A 94 -0.69 -14.59 -11.14
C SER A 94 -1.38 -15.44 -12.21
N GLN A 95 -1.24 -16.77 -12.17
CA GLN A 95 -1.94 -17.68 -13.09
C GLN A 95 -3.46 -17.64 -12.91
N ASN A 96 -3.95 -17.76 -11.68
CA ASN A 96 -5.37 -17.68 -11.37
C ASN A 96 -5.96 -16.33 -11.82
N HIS A 97 -5.22 -15.24 -11.62
CA HIS A 97 -5.64 -13.92 -12.06
C HIS A 97 -5.70 -13.81 -13.58
N LEU A 98 -4.69 -14.34 -14.27
CA LEU A 98 -4.64 -14.37 -15.74
C LEU A 98 -5.83 -15.13 -16.31
N GLU A 99 -6.12 -16.33 -15.81
CA GLU A 99 -7.26 -17.15 -16.24
C GLU A 99 -8.59 -16.42 -16.04
N LYS A 100 -8.80 -15.84 -14.84
CA LYS A 100 -10.01 -15.09 -14.52
C LYS A 100 -10.19 -13.87 -15.42
N THR A 101 -9.11 -13.14 -15.71
CA THR A 101 -9.15 -11.94 -16.55
C THR A 101 -9.38 -12.30 -18.03
N GLN A 102 -8.79 -13.39 -18.51
CA GLN A 102 -9.05 -13.94 -19.84
C GLN A 102 -10.50 -14.41 -19.98
N GLN A 103 -11.07 -15.03 -18.94
CA GLN A 103 -12.48 -15.40 -18.92
C GLN A 103 -13.37 -14.16 -18.99
N GLN A 104 -13.09 -13.11 -18.22
CA GLN A 104 -13.84 -11.84 -18.28
C GLN A 104 -13.77 -11.20 -19.67
N LEU A 105 -12.60 -11.22 -20.33
CA LEU A 105 -12.45 -10.73 -21.69
C LEU A 105 -13.27 -11.56 -22.69
N THR A 106 -13.29 -12.88 -22.50
CA THR A 106 -14.08 -13.80 -23.35
C THR A 106 -15.58 -13.53 -23.18
N GLU A 107 -16.06 -13.37 -21.95
CA GLU A 107 -17.45 -13.02 -21.65
C GLU A 107 -17.82 -11.64 -22.23
N LEU A 108 -16.94 -10.64 -22.12
CA LEU A 108 -17.14 -9.30 -22.69
C LEU A 108 -17.27 -9.37 -24.23
N ASN A 109 -16.42 -10.16 -24.88
CA ASN A 109 -16.44 -10.34 -26.34
C ASN A 109 -17.68 -11.08 -26.84
N GLN A 110 -18.38 -11.81 -25.98
CA GLN A 110 -19.64 -12.47 -26.30
C GLN A 110 -20.86 -11.53 -26.14
N GLN A 111 -20.69 -10.34 -25.56
CA GLN A 111 -21.79 -9.40 -25.39
C GLN A 111 -22.16 -8.73 -26.73
N PRO A 112 -23.46 -8.49 -27.00
CA PRO A 112 -23.91 -7.88 -28.26
C PRO A 112 -23.32 -6.50 -28.55
N VAL A 113 -22.93 -5.77 -27.50
CA VAL A 113 -22.26 -4.48 -27.56
C VAL A 113 -21.09 -4.52 -26.58
N ALA A 114 -19.90 -4.86 -27.07
CA ALA A 114 -18.69 -4.84 -26.26
C ALA A 114 -18.30 -3.40 -25.91
N ASN A 115 -17.94 -3.15 -24.66
CA ASN A 115 -17.41 -1.85 -24.23
C ASN A 115 -15.91 -1.76 -24.60
N PRO A 116 -15.50 -0.93 -25.59
CA PRO A 116 -14.14 -0.93 -26.11
C PRO A 116 -13.10 -0.49 -25.06
N THR A 117 -13.50 0.40 -24.14
CA THR A 117 -12.65 0.85 -23.04
C THR A 117 -12.39 -0.29 -22.07
N GLN A 118 -13.42 -1.07 -21.73
CA GLN A 118 -13.27 -2.22 -20.85
C GLN A 118 -12.43 -3.33 -21.48
N GLU A 119 -12.62 -3.58 -22.78
CA GLU A 119 -11.80 -4.53 -23.55
C GLU A 119 -10.32 -4.15 -23.52
N THR A 120 -10.01 -2.86 -23.73
CA THR A 120 -8.64 -2.34 -23.72
C THR A 120 -7.98 -2.52 -22.34
N LEU A 121 -8.72 -2.20 -21.26
CA LEU A 121 -8.23 -2.37 -19.88
C LEU A 121 -7.94 -3.84 -19.56
N LEU A 122 -8.82 -4.76 -19.97
CA LEU A 122 -8.61 -6.19 -19.76
C LEU A 122 -7.41 -6.72 -20.54
N LYS A 123 -7.22 -6.29 -21.80
CA LYS A 123 -6.03 -6.66 -22.59
C LYS A 123 -4.74 -6.15 -21.97
N GLN A 124 -4.73 -4.92 -21.46
CA GLN A 124 -3.57 -4.36 -20.75
C GLN A 124 -3.27 -5.12 -19.45
N ALA A 125 -4.30 -5.47 -18.67
CA ALA A 125 -4.15 -6.27 -17.45
C ALA A 125 -3.59 -7.67 -17.75
N ILE A 126 -4.05 -8.32 -18.82
CA ILE A 126 -3.54 -9.60 -19.30
C ILE A 126 -2.06 -9.50 -19.66
N ALA A 127 -1.68 -8.53 -20.50
CA ALA A 127 -0.29 -8.35 -20.93
C ALA A 127 0.65 -8.09 -19.73
N SER A 128 0.24 -7.21 -18.81
CA SER A 128 1.02 -6.92 -17.61
C SER A 128 1.16 -8.12 -16.68
N THR A 129 0.10 -8.93 -16.53
CA THR A 129 0.15 -10.15 -15.71
C THR A 129 1.04 -11.21 -16.34
N GLN A 130 1.03 -11.34 -17.68
CA GLN A 130 1.91 -12.24 -18.41
C GLN A 130 3.39 -11.86 -18.23
N GLU A 131 3.74 -10.58 -18.39
CA GLU A 131 5.10 -10.10 -18.16
C GLU A 131 5.57 -10.41 -16.72
N SER A 132 4.72 -10.15 -15.72
CA SER A 132 5.04 -10.48 -14.32
C SER A 132 5.25 -11.98 -14.11
N LEU A 133 4.42 -12.83 -14.74
CA LEU A 133 4.53 -14.29 -14.64
C LEU A 133 5.81 -14.81 -15.28
N GLU A 134 6.22 -14.24 -16.42
CA GLU A 134 7.50 -14.56 -17.06
C GLU A 134 8.69 -14.29 -16.14
N LYS A 135 8.74 -13.09 -15.53
CA LYS A 135 9.79 -12.71 -14.58
C LYS A 135 9.78 -13.58 -13.32
N ILE A 136 8.60 -13.97 -12.82
CA ILE A 136 8.46 -14.91 -11.70
C ILE A 136 9.05 -16.28 -12.08
N ASN A 137 8.71 -16.81 -13.26
CA ASN A 137 9.20 -18.11 -13.73
C ASN A 137 10.70 -18.13 -13.94
N LEU A 138 11.26 -17.05 -14.51
CA LEU A 138 12.70 -16.89 -14.73
C LEU A 138 13.46 -16.99 -13.40
N ASN A 139 13.04 -16.22 -12.39
CA ASN A 139 13.63 -16.19 -11.06
C ASN A 139 13.40 -17.49 -10.28
N LEU A 140 12.21 -18.10 -10.40
CA LEU A 140 11.90 -19.39 -9.77
C LEU A 140 12.81 -20.51 -10.31
N GLY A 141 13.17 -20.48 -11.60
CA GLY A 141 14.16 -21.39 -12.16
C GLY A 141 15.51 -21.28 -11.44
N LEU A 142 16.03 -20.06 -11.24
CA LEU A 142 17.30 -19.83 -10.52
C LEU A 142 17.23 -20.28 -9.06
N LEU A 143 16.08 -20.14 -8.39
CA LEU A 143 15.90 -20.68 -7.05
C LEU A 143 15.95 -22.21 -7.05
N LYS A 144 15.31 -22.85 -8.04
CA LYS A 144 15.29 -24.30 -8.17
C LYS A 144 16.68 -24.86 -8.49
N THR A 145 17.54 -24.16 -9.23
CA THR A 145 18.93 -24.62 -9.42
C THR A 145 19.71 -24.64 -8.10
N GLN A 146 19.53 -23.63 -7.24
CA GLN A 146 20.14 -23.58 -5.91
C GLN A 146 19.59 -24.61 -4.92
N ALA A 147 18.43 -25.22 -5.22
CA ALA A 147 17.83 -26.30 -4.44
C ALA A 147 18.05 -27.68 -5.08
N ASP A 148 19.05 -27.83 -5.95
CA ASP A 148 19.38 -29.08 -6.68
C ASP A 148 18.22 -29.62 -7.56
N ARG A 149 17.29 -28.75 -7.97
CA ARG A 149 16.12 -29.07 -8.82
C ARG A 149 16.32 -28.56 -10.25
N VAL A 150 17.51 -28.77 -10.81
CA VAL A 150 17.89 -28.30 -12.17
C VAL A 150 16.91 -28.72 -13.28
N PRO A 151 16.41 -29.98 -13.33
CA PRO A 151 15.47 -30.37 -14.37
C PRO A 151 14.16 -29.55 -14.37
N GLU A 152 13.69 -29.14 -13.20
CA GLU A 152 12.51 -28.28 -13.09
C GLU A 152 12.82 -26.85 -13.53
N ALA A 153 14.02 -26.34 -13.24
CA ALA A 153 14.47 -25.03 -13.70
C ALA A 153 14.55 -24.97 -15.22
N LEU A 154 15.17 -25.97 -15.85
CA LEU A 154 15.25 -26.09 -17.30
C LEU A 154 13.85 -26.16 -17.93
N GLN A 155 12.92 -26.90 -17.32
CA GLN A 155 11.54 -26.95 -17.82
C GLN A 155 10.82 -25.59 -17.77
N LEU A 156 11.06 -24.79 -16.71
CA LEU A 156 10.50 -23.45 -16.61
C LEU A 156 11.06 -22.52 -17.68
N TRP A 157 12.39 -22.50 -17.86
CA TRP A 157 13.03 -21.65 -18.85
C TRP A 157 12.73 -22.08 -20.28
N GLN A 158 12.64 -23.39 -20.56
CA GLN A 158 12.29 -23.88 -21.89
C GLN A 158 10.91 -23.38 -22.33
N LYS A 159 9.93 -23.38 -21.41
CA LYS A 159 8.60 -22.81 -21.69
C LYS A 159 8.65 -21.32 -22.03
N LEU A 160 9.57 -20.56 -21.43
CA LEU A 160 9.75 -19.13 -21.72
C LEU A 160 10.46 -18.93 -23.06
N ALA A 161 11.53 -19.69 -23.32
CA ALA A 161 12.29 -19.64 -24.57
C ALA A 161 11.43 -20.04 -25.79
N ASP A 162 10.56 -21.03 -25.64
CA ASP A 162 9.65 -21.48 -26.70
C ASP A 162 8.43 -20.56 -26.90
N ALA A 163 8.14 -19.67 -25.95
CA ALA A 163 6.95 -18.84 -26.00
C ALA A 163 7.10 -17.72 -27.06
N PRO A 164 6.17 -17.62 -28.02
CA PRO A 164 6.24 -16.60 -29.06
C PRO A 164 6.08 -15.20 -28.45
N GLN A 165 7.00 -14.29 -28.78
CA GLN A 165 7.06 -12.92 -28.24
C GLN A 165 7.28 -12.83 -26.72
N SER A 166 7.87 -13.85 -26.09
CA SER A 166 8.32 -13.73 -24.69
C SER A 166 9.33 -12.60 -24.54
N PHE A 167 9.12 -11.77 -23.53
CA PHE A 167 10.03 -10.67 -23.20
C PHE A 167 11.30 -11.18 -22.50
N THR A 168 11.19 -12.30 -21.79
CA THR A 168 12.30 -12.91 -21.04
C THR A 168 12.95 -14.10 -21.77
N GLY A 169 12.51 -14.41 -23.00
CA GLY A 169 12.91 -15.60 -23.75
C GLY A 169 14.42 -15.69 -24.00
N ASP A 170 15.07 -14.58 -24.37
CA ASP A 170 16.52 -14.54 -24.62
C ASP A 170 17.31 -14.80 -23.32
N THR A 171 16.88 -14.20 -22.21
CA THR A 171 17.48 -14.45 -20.89
C THR A 171 17.25 -15.90 -20.45
N ALA A 172 16.08 -16.47 -20.70
CA ALA A 172 15.80 -17.88 -20.44
C ALA A 172 16.71 -18.79 -21.26
N GLN A 173 16.94 -18.50 -22.54
CA GLN A 173 17.86 -19.23 -23.41
C GLN A 173 19.31 -19.17 -22.87
N ALA A 174 19.75 -18.01 -22.41
CA ALA A 174 21.06 -17.86 -21.78
C ALA A 174 21.17 -18.71 -20.50
N LEU A 175 20.14 -18.72 -19.64
CA LEU A 175 20.11 -19.53 -18.42
C LEU A 175 20.09 -21.05 -18.71
N ILE A 176 19.34 -21.49 -19.73
CA ILE A 176 19.37 -22.87 -20.20
C ILE A 176 20.81 -23.28 -20.56
N GLY A 177 21.49 -22.49 -21.39
CA GLY A 177 22.87 -22.76 -21.80
C GLY A 177 23.87 -22.86 -20.64
N LEU A 178 23.63 -22.17 -19.52
CA LEU A 178 24.48 -22.22 -18.32
C LEU A 178 24.28 -23.48 -17.46
N TRP A 179 23.11 -24.11 -17.51
CA TRP A 179 22.74 -25.24 -16.65
C TRP A 179 22.47 -26.56 -17.39
N GLU A 180 22.56 -26.57 -18.72
CA GLU A 180 22.56 -27.79 -19.52
C GLU A 180 23.89 -28.54 -19.46
N GLU A 181 23.85 -29.84 -19.74
CA GLU A 181 25.03 -30.71 -19.81
C GLU A 181 25.24 -31.23 -21.25
N PRO A 182 26.35 -30.87 -21.94
CA PRO A 182 27.39 -29.93 -21.52
C PRO A 182 26.94 -28.45 -21.63
N PRO A 183 27.53 -27.53 -20.84
CA PRO A 183 27.19 -26.12 -20.90
C PRO A 183 27.45 -25.50 -22.28
N GLN A 184 26.52 -24.66 -22.74
CA GLN A 184 26.60 -23.94 -24.01
C GLN A 184 26.46 -22.43 -23.76
N ILE A 185 27.60 -21.75 -23.62
CA ILE A 185 27.63 -20.30 -23.38
C ILE A 185 27.31 -19.54 -24.67
N LEU A 186 26.23 -18.77 -24.67
CA LEU A 186 25.91 -17.83 -25.74
C LEU A 186 26.86 -16.63 -25.70
N SER A 187 27.25 -16.09 -26.86
CA SER A 187 28.19 -14.96 -26.95
C SER A 187 27.68 -13.70 -26.24
N ASP A 188 26.37 -13.50 -26.26
CA ASP A 188 25.71 -12.31 -25.70
C ASP A 188 25.12 -12.58 -24.29
N ALA A 189 25.45 -13.73 -23.68
CA ALA A 189 24.91 -14.13 -22.38
C ALA A 189 25.06 -13.07 -21.27
N PRO A 190 26.22 -12.37 -21.09
CA PRO A 190 26.32 -11.33 -20.08
C PRO A 190 25.28 -10.21 -20.24
N LEU A 191 25.05 -9.77 -21.48
CA LEU A 191 24.08 -8.72 -21.79
C LEU A 191 22.65 -9.21 -21.54
N MET A 192 22.33 -10.44 -21.95
CA MET A 192 21.01 -11.05 -21.76
C MET A 192 20.65 -11.23 -20.29
N LEU A 193 21.64 -11.58 -19.44
CA LEU A 193 21.45 -11.72 -18.01
C LEU A 193 21.27 -10.36 -17.32
N ASP A 194 22.01 -9.33 -17.75
CA ASP A 194 21.94 -7.98 -17.19
C ASP A 194 20.65 -7.22 -17.55
N LEU A 195 19.94 -7.62 -18.61
CA LEU A 195 18.69 -7.00 -19.03
C LEU A 195 17.52 -7.29 -18.08
N GLU A 196 17.33 -8.56 -17.71
CA GLU A 196 16.13 -9.00 -16.98
C GLU A 196 16.38 -9.44 -15.53
N LEU A 197 17.62 -9.77 -15.17
CA LEU A 197 17.95 -10.19 -13.81
C LEU A 197 18.51 -9.02 -12.98
N SER A 198 18.11 -8.98 -11.71
CA SER A 198 18.64 -8.00 -10.75
C SER A 198 18.93 -8.64 -9.40
N GLY A 199 19.81 -8.00 -8.62
CA GLY A 199 20.20 -8.46 -7.29
C GLY A 199 20.67 -9.92 -7.29
N TRP A 200 20.18 -10.70 -6.32
CA TRP A 200 20.62 -12.06 -6.04
C TRP A 200 20.58 -12.96 -7.28
N PHE A 201 19.52 -12.87 -8.09
CA PHE A 201 19.34 -13.67 -9.30
C PHE A 201 20.43 -13.42 -10.34
N ARG A 202 20.74 -12.14 -10.57
CA ARG A 202 21.82 -11.73 -11.47
C ARG A 202 23.17 -12.27 -10.99
N TYR A 203 23.45 -12.13 -9.68
CA TYR A 203 24.68 -12.63 -9.09
C TYR A 203 24.82 -14.15 -9.24
N GLN A 204 23.74 -14.93 -9.04
CA GLN A 204 23.79 -16.39 -9.23
C GLN A 204 24.07 -16.76 -10.69
N ALA A 205 23.42 -16.10 -11.65
CA ALA A 205 23.62 -16.38 -13.07
C ALA A 205 25.04 -16.03 -13.55
N LEU A 206 25.56 -14.87 -13.14
CA LEU A 206 26.92 -14.45 -13.47
C LEU A 206 28.00 -15.29 -12.78
N SER A 207 27.77 -15.73 -11.53
CA SER A 207 28.69 -16.65 -10.83
C SER A 207 28.85 -17.94 -11.64
N GLN A 208 27.73 -18.55 -12.04
CA GLN A 208 27.73 -19.76 -12.86
C GLN A 208 28.44 -19.55 -14.20
N LEU A 209 28.18 -18.42 -14.88
CA LEU A 209 28.85 -18.08 -16.13
C LEU A 209 30.37 -18.00 -15.96
N TYR A 210 30.85 -17.27 -14.96
CA TYR A 210 32.29 -17.10 -14.73
C TYR A 210 32.98 -18.38 -14.24
N GLU A 211 32.27 -19.23 -13.50
CA GLU A 211 32.75 -20.56 -13.13
C GLU A 211 32.97 -21.45 -14.35
N ILE A 212 32.00 -21.51 -15.28
CA ILE A 212 32.13 -22.30 -16.52
C ILE A 212 33.27 -21.75 -17.40
N GLN A 213 33.44 -20.43 -17.45
CA GLN A 213 34.52 -19.79 -18.20
C GLN A 213 35.90 -19.93 -17.54
N GLY A 214 35.94 -20.28 -16.25
CA GLY A 214 37.18 -20.32 -15.46
C GLY A 214 37.76 -18.93 -15.14
N ASP A 215 36.94 -17.87 -15.16
CA ASP A 215 37.38 -16.50 -14.86
C ASP A 215 37.35 -16.21 -13.35
N ALA A 216 38.44 -16.59 -12.68
CA ALA A 216 38.58 -16.40 -11.24
C ALA A 216 38.68 -14.93 -10.80
N LEU A 217 39.05 -14.00 -11.69
CA LEU A 217 39.11 -12.58 -11.36
C LEU A 217 37.71 -11.97 -11.37
N ALA A 218 36.95 -12.23 -12.43
CA ALA A 218 35.56 -11.79 -12.52
C ALA A 218 34.71 -12.35 -11.37
N LEU A 219 34.90 -13.63 -11.01
CA LEU A 219 34.21 -14.25 -9.89
C LEU A 219 34.51 -13.57 -8.55
N ARG A 220 35.78 -13.24 -8.27
CA ARG A 220 36.17 -12.54 -7.03
C ARG A 220 35.62 -11.12 -6.96
N GLU A 221 35.63 -10.40 -8.08
CA GLU A 221 35.06 -9.06 -8.15
C GLU A 221 33.54 -9.10 -7.91
N LEU A 222 32.86 -10.06 -8.55
CA LEU A 222 31.43 -10.30 -8.39
C LEU A 222 31.07 -10.64 -6.93
N GLU A 223 31.83 -11.55 -6.30
CA GLU A 223 31.66 -11.88 -4.87
C GLU A 223 31.83 -10.65 -3.97
N SER A 224 32.85 -9.82 -4.23
CA SER A 224 33.10 -8.61 -3.45
C SER A 224 31.94 -7.62 -3.55
N GLN A 225 31.40 -7.41 -4.76
CA GLN A 225 30.23 -6.56 -4.98
C GLN A 225 29.00 -7.13 -4.26
N GLN A 226 28.79 -8.44 -4.35
CA GLN A 226 27.67 -9.12 -3.71
C GLN A 226 27.73 -9.00 -2.18
N GLN A 227 28.92 -9.04 -1.56
CA GLN A 227 29.06 -8.86 -0.11
C GLN A 227 28.67 -7.45 0.37
N GLU A 228 29.05 -6.40 -0.36
CA GLU A 228 28.69 -5.01 -0.03
C GLU A 228 27.16 -4.82 -0.12
N ILE A 229 26.56 -5.31 -1.20
CA ILE A 229 25.11 -5.28 -1.39
C ILE A 229 24.38 -6.08 -0.31
N ALA A 230 24.88 -7.27 0.02
CA ALA A 230 24.31 -8.11 1.07
C ALA A 230 24.36 -7.40 2.43
N PHE A 231 25.46 -6.71 2.74
CA PHE A 231 25.58 -5.92 3.96
C PHE A 231 24.59 -4.74 4.01
N GLN A 232 24.41 -4.04 2.89
CA GLN A 232 23.37 -2.99 2.79
C GLN A 232 21.97 -3.57 2.97
N GLY A 233 21.71 -4.76 2.45
CA GLY A 233 20.47 -5.51 2.68
C GLY A 233 20.21 -5.79 4.15
N ILE A 234 21.22 -6.30 4.87
CA ILE A 234 21.17 -6.51 6.33
C ILE A 234 20.83 -5.22 7.08
N ARG A 235 21.46 -4.09 6.70
CA ARG A 235 21.16 -2.78 7.32
C ARG A 235 19.71 -2.36 7.08
N LYS A 236 19.19 -2.52 5.86
CA LYS A 236 17.78 -2.24 5.55
C LYS A 236 16.84 -3.10 6.38
N LEU A 237 17.08 -4.41 6.43
CA LEU A 237 16.28 -5.36 7.24
C LEU A 237 16.32 -5.01 8.73
N LEU A 238 17.49 -4.66 9.28
CA LEU A 238 17.65 -4.23 10.67
C LEU A 238 16.82 -2.98 10.98
N ILE A 239 16.80 -2.00 10.08
CA ILE A 239 16.01 -0.78 10.26
C ILE A 239 14.52 -1.12 10.25
N VAL A 240 14.05 -1.86 9.26
CA VAL A 240 12.63 -2.24 9.12
C VAL A 240 12.18 -3.07 10.33
N ALA A 241 12.90 -4.15 10.65
CA ALA A 241 12.59 -5.03 11.77
C ALA A 241 12.73 -4.32 13.11
N GLY A 242 13.74 -3.47 13.27
CA GLY A 242 14.01 -2.73 14.50
C GLY A 242 12.91 -1.71 14.81
N VAL A 243 12.53 -0.88 13.84
CA VAL A 243 11.46 0.11 14.00
C VAL A 243 10.14 -0.58 14.35
N GLN A 244 9.79 -1.67 13.65
CA GLN A 244 8.58 -2.43 13.93
C GLN A 244 8.61 -3.09 15.30
N SER A 245 9.71 -3.76 15.67
CA SER A 245 9.84 -4.47 16.95
C SER A 245 9.76 -3.52 18.14
N VAL A 246 10.47 -2.38 18.05
CA VAL A 246 10.40 -1.33 19.08
C VAL A 246 8.99 -0.74 19.14
N GLY A 247 8.37 -0.48 17.99
CA GLY A 247 6.99 0.01 17.91
C GLY A 247 5.98 -0.94 18.54
N ILE A 248 6.07 -2.25 18.26
CA ILE A 248 5.24 -3.28 18.85
C ILE A 248 5.47 -3.35 20.36
N PHE A 249 6.72 -3.35 20.81
CA PHE A 249 7.05 -3.42 22.23
C PHE A 249 6.51 -2.21 23.00
N LEU A 250 6.87 -0.99 22.57
CA LEU A 250 6.43 0.25 23.21
C LEU A 250 4.91 0.42 23.11
N GLY A 251 4.33 0.10 21.96
CA GLY A 251 2.89 0.15 21.71
C GLY A 251 2.11 -0.80 22.59
N THR A 252 2.59 -2.04 22.74
CA THR A 252 1.95 -3.05 23.59
C THR A 252 2.08 -2.67 25.06
N ALA A 253 3.25 -2.22 25.49
CA ALA A 253 3.46 -1.73 26.86
C ALA A 253 2.53 -0.56 27.18
N LEU A 254 2.39 0.40 26.25
CA LEU A 254 1.49 1.54 26.39
C LEU A 254 0.02 1.10 26.40
N LEU A 255 -0.37 0.17 25.53
CA LEU A 255 -1.73 -0.38 25.49
C LEU A 255 -2.08 -1.07 26.82
N VAL A 256 -1.19 -1.91 27.35
CA VAL A 256 -1.35 -2.57 28.65
C VAL A 256 -1.48 -1.53 29.76
N LEU A 257 -0.62 -0.50 29.78
CA LEU A 257 -0.69 0.58 30.75
C LEU A 257 -2.05 1.28 30.70
N VAL A 258 -2.50 1.67 29.51
CA VAL A 258 -3.78 2.38 29.32
C VAL A 258 -4.96 1.51 29.75
N VAL A 259 -4.95 0.21 29.44
CA VAL A 259 -6.00 -0.74 29.86
C VAL A 259 -5.99 -0.92 31.37
N LEU A 260 -4.83 -1.13 31.99
CA LEU A 260 -4.70 -1.24 33.45
C LEU A 260 -5.18 0.04 34.14
N GLN A 261 -4.81 1.21 33.61
CA GLN A 261 -5.22 2.50 34.13
C GLN A 261 -6.75 2.68 34.01
N TRP A 262 -7.35 2.22 32.91
CA TRP A 262 -8.81 2.20 32.75
C TRP A 262 -9.50 1.26 33.75
N ILE A 263 -8.96 0.05 33.98
CA ILE A 263 -9.53 -0.91 34.95
C ILE A 263 -9.46 -0.35 36.38
N ILE A 264 -8.33 0.26 36.76
CA ILE A 264 -8.07 0.75 38.12
C ILE A 264 -8.81 2.07 38.38
N GLN A 265 -8.70 3.05 37.48
CA GLN A 265 -9.18 4.42 37.69
C GLN A 265 -10.58 4.67 37.13
N ARG A 266 -11.10 3.76 36.29
CA ARG A 266 -12.45 3.79 35.70
C ARG A 266 -12.82 5.15 35.11
N LYS A 267 -13.61 5.96 35.82
CA LYS A 267 -14.11 7.26 35.35
C LYS A 267 -13.03 8.37 35.35
N GLU A 268 -11.96 8.19 36.11
CA GLU A 268 -10.81 9.08 36.13
C GLU A 268 -9.72 8.67 35.12
N SER A 269 -9.98 7.63 34.34
CA SER A 269 -9.03 7.13 33.35
C SER A 269 -8.78 8.13 32.21
N TRP A 270 -7.62 8.03 31.55
CA TRP A 270 -7.32 8.84 30.38
C TRP A 270 -8.30 8.56 29.22
N LEU A 271 -8.82 7.32 29.16
CA LEU A 271 -9.84 6.89 28.19
C LEU A 271 -11.29 7.15 28.64
N SER A 272 -11.54 7.79 29.78
CA SER A 272 -12.91 8.15 30.21
C SER A 272 -13.15 9.65 30.24
N GLN A 273 -12.09 10.46 30.35
CA GLN A 273 -12.18 11.91 30.25
C GLN A 273 -12.37 12.33 28.79
N ASN A 274 -13.61 12.56 28.36
CA ASN A 274 -13.91 13.11 27.03
C ASN A 274 -13.73 14.62 27.10
N GLN A 275 -12.92 15.20 26.20
CA GLN A 275 -13.08 16.62 25.91
C GLN A 275 -14.35 16.73 25.05
N GLY A 276 -15.47 17.04 25.72
CA GLY A 276 -16.81 17.00 25.15
C GLY A 276 -16.84 17.60 23.74
N VAL A 277 -17.18 16.76 22.76
CA VAL A 277 -17.46 17.23 21.41
C VAL A 277 -18.82 17.92 21.50
N SER A 278 -18.82 19.25 21.50
CA SER A 278 -20.04 20.05 21.58
C SER A 278 -21.00 19.69 20.45
N GLU A 279 -22.30 19.68 20.74
CA GLU A 279 -23.34 19.43 19.73
C GLU A 279 -23.20 20.39 18.53
N VAL A 280 -23.32 19.84 17.32
CA VAL A 280 -23.21 20.62 16.09
C VAL A 280 -24.49 21.42 15.80
N PRO A 281 -24.43 22.64 15.25
CA PRO A 281 -25.61 23.44 14.96
C PRO A 281 -26.31 23.04 13.65
N TRP A 282 -25.72 22.14 12.86
CA TRP A 282 -26.28 21.67 11.59
C TRP A 282 -26.93 20.29 11.66
N ASN A 283 -27.75 19.99 10.65
CA ASN A 283 -28.47 18.73 10.52
C ASN A 283 -27.81 17.77 9.52
N TRP A 284 -28.37 16.57 9.35
CA TRP A 284 -27.91 15.55 8.37
C TRP A 284 -27.79 16.07 6.94
N ASP A 285 -28.60 17.05 6.54
CA ASP A 285 -28.51 17.69 5.22
C ASP A 285 -27.11 18.26 4.95
N THR A 286 -26.49 18.87 5.96
CA THR A 286 -25.14 19.43 5.87
C THR A 286 -24.09 18.32 5.83
N ILE A 287 -24.31 17.24 6.58
CA ILE A 287 -23.42 16.07 6.59
C ILE A 287 -23.38 15.43 5.19
N LEU A 288 -24.55 15.20 4.59
CA LEU A 288 -24.67 14.65 3.25
C LEU A 288 -24.10 15.61 2.20
N LEU A 289 -24.34 16.91 2.32
CA LEU A 289 -23.75 17.89 1.39
C LEU A 289 -22.22 17.83 1.42
N VAL A 290 -21.61 17.78 2.61
CA VAL A 290 -20.15 17.77 2.74
C VAL A 290 -19.55 16.42 2.33
N LEU A 291 -20.11 15.29 2.79
CA LEU A 291 -19.53 13.97 2.47
C LEU A 291 -19.88 13.49 1.06
N VAL A 292 -21.14 13.60 0.65
CA VAL A 292 -21.57 13.08 -0.65
C VAL A 292 -21.17 14.06 -1.74
N ALA A 293 -21.62 15.31 -1.66
CA ALA A 293 -21.33 16.27 -2.72
C ALA A 293 -19.88 16.77 -2.68
N GLY A 294 -19.38 17.15 -1.49
CA GLY A 294 -18.03 17.69 -1.33
C GLY A 294 -16.93 16.62 -1.44
N PHE A 295 -16.92 15.66 -0.52
CA PHE A 295 -15.85 14.67 -0.44
C PHE A 295 -15.90 13.65 -1.59
N PHE A 296 -17.05 12.99 -1.80
CA PHE A 296 -17.15 11.93 -2.81
C PHE A 296 -17.25 12.49 -4.24
N PHE A 297 -18.27 13.30 -4.56
CA PHE A 297 -18.43 13.78 -5.93
C PHE A 297 -17.37 14.79 -6.35
N ILE A 298 -17.19 15.89 -5.61
CA ILE A 298 -16.18 16.90 -5.96
C ILE A 298 -14.78 16.34 -5.74
N GLY A 299 -14.46 15.85 -4.54
CA GLY A 299 -13.14 15.37 -4.19
C GLY A 299 -12.69 14.11 -4.94
N GLN A 300 -13.51 13.06 -5.01
CA GLN A 300 -13.04 11.78 -5.58
C GLN A 300 -13.36 11.59 -7.07
N LEU A 301 -14.43 12.20 -7.58
CA LEU A 301 -14.91 11.90 -8.95
C LEU A 301 -14.68 13.05 -9.94
N ILE A 302 -15.18 14.24 -9.62
CA ILE A 302 -15.29 15.36 -10.57
C ILE A 302 -13.95 16.10 -10.69
N SER A 303 -13.35 16.53 -9.58
CA SER A 303 -12.11 17.31 -9.61
C SER A 303 -10.95 16.55 -10.30
N PRO A 304 -10.70 15.26 -10.03
CA PRO A 304 -9.66 14.51 -10.73
C PRO A 304 -9.92 14.41 -12.25
N VAL A 305 -11.18 14.20 -12.66
CA VAL A 305 -11.54 14.11 -14.09
C VAL A 305 -11.35 15.45 -14.78
N ILE A 306 -11.90 16.54 -14.22
CA ILE A 306 -11.74 17.89 -14.78
C ILE A 306 -10.26 18.25 -14.89
N PHE A 307 -9.48 17.96 -13.86
CA PHE A 307 -8.06 18.25 -13.87
C PHE A 307 -7.31 17.44 -14.94
N ARG A 308 -7.63 16.15 -15.10
CA ARG A 308 -7.05 15.32 -16.17
C ARG A 308 -7.39 15.85 -17.56
N GLU A 309 -8.65 16.21 -17.81
CA GLU A 309 -9.05 16.77 -19.11
C GLU A 309 -8.36 18.12 -19.35
N PHE A 310 -8.27 18.98 -18.33
CA PHE A 310 -7.51 20.22 -18.40
C PHE A 310 -6.03 19.99 -18.77
N LEU A 311 -5.37 19.02 -18.16
CA LEU A 311 -3.97 18.69 -18.47
C LEU A 311 -3.77 18.17 -19.90
N SER A 312 -4.75 17.42 -20.42
CA SER A 312 -4.71 16.91 -21.80
C SER A 312 -4.64 18.04 -22.85
N LEU A 313 -5.20 19.22 -22.56
CA LEU A 313 -5.10 20.41 -23.42
C LEU A 313 -3.66 20.90 -23.60
N PHE A 314 -2.76 20.54 -22.67
CA PHE A 314 -1.34 20.87 -22.69
C PHE A 314 -0.45 19.68 -23.04
N SER A 315 -1.03 18.60 -23.59
CA SER A 315 -0.33 17.33 -23.89
C SER A 315 0.32 16.67 -22.68
N PHE A 316 -0.12 17.00 -21.46
CA PHE A 316 0.36 16.36 -20.23
C PHE A 316 -0.60 15.24 -19.86
N THR A 317 -0.21 14.00 -20.12
CA THR A 317 -1.01 12.80 -19.86
C THR A 317 -0.26 11.82 -18.98
N ARG A 318 -1.00 10.97 -18.25
CA ARG A 318 -0.40 9.87 -17.49
C ARG A 318 0.37 8.93 -18.43
N GLY A 319 1.48 8.38 -17.95
CA GLY A 319 2.37 7.53 -18.76
C GLY A 319 3.46 8.30 -19.50
N SER A 320 3.62 9.59 -19.21
CA SER A 320 4.75 10.42 -19.69
C SER A 320 6.04 10.22 -18.88
N GLY A 321 6.01 9.35 -17.87
CA GLY A 321 7.13 8.99 -17.01
C GLY A 321 6.76 9.08 -15.52
N VAL A 322 7.41 8.26 -14.69
CA VAL A 322 7.12 8.11 -13.25
C VAL A 322 7.07 9.46 -12.51
N ARG A 323 8.01 10.36 -12.81
CA ARG A 323 8.04 11.72 -12.23
C ARG A 323 6.81 12.54 -12.60
N ALA A 324 6.46 12.55 -13.88
CA ALA A 324 5.31 13.29 -14.36
C ALA A 324 4.03 12.75 -13.70
N ASP A 325 3.89 11.42 -13.64
CA ASP A 325 2.76 10.76 -12.98
C ASP A 325 2.66 11.12 -11.49
N ALA A 326 3.78 11.13 -10.77
CA ALA A 326 3.81 11.53 -9.36
C ALA A 326 3.37 12.99 -9.15
N ILE A 327 3.82 13.91 -10.02
CA ILE A 327 3.40 15.32 -9.98
C ILE A 327 1.91 15.46 -10.31
N ILE A 328 1.42 14.76 -11.34
CA ILE A 328 0.00 14.73 -11.70
C ILE A 328 -0.83 14.28 -10.50
N ILE A 329 -0.42 13.22 -9.81
CA ILE A 329 -1.12 12.67 -8.65
C ILE A 329 -1.18 13.69 -7.52
N LEU A 330 -0.04 14.31 -7.17
CA LEU A 330 0.02 15.35 -6.15
C LEU A 330 -0.92 16.52 -6.48
N MET A 331 -0.82 17.07 -7.70
CA MET A 331 -1.64 18.21 -8.11
C MET A 331 -3.13 17.88 -8.16
N SER A 332 -3.48 16.69 -8.68
CA SER A 332 -4.85 16.19 -8.68
C SER A 332 -5.40 16.09 -7.26
N TYR A 333 -4.59 15.60 -6.32
CA TYR A 333 -4.96 15.45 -4.92
C TYR A 333 -5.21 16.80 -4.25
N LEU A 334 -4.33 17.79 -4.50
CA LEU A 334 -4.47 19.14 -3.95
C LEU A 334 -5.73 19.85 -4.48
N VAL A 335 -5.99 19.77 -5.79
CA VAL A 335 -7.21 20.35 -6.40
C VAL A 335 -8.47 19.71 -5.82
N SER A 336 -8.45 18.38 -5.67
CA SER A 336 -9.56 17.61 -5.11
C SER A 336 -9.83 17.97 -3.65
N SER A 337 -8.77 18.04 -2.84
CA SER A 337 -8.84 18.44 -1.44
C SER A 337 -9.35 19.87 -1.29
N ALA A 338 -8.86 20.79 -2.12
CA ALA A 338 -9.32 22.18 -2.12
C ALA A 338 -10.81 22.31 -2.49
N GLY A 339 -11.27 21.54 -3.49
CA GLY A 339 -12.68 21.49 -3.87
C GLY A 339 -13.58 21.01 -2.73
N ALA A 340 -13.23 19.88 -2.12
CA ALA A 340 -13.98 19.31 -0.99
C ALA A 340 -13.98 20.23 0.24
N LEU A 341 -12.83 20.82 0.60
CA LEU A 341 -12.72 21.80 1.69
C LEU A 341 -13.47 23.10 1.39
N GLY A 342 -13.56 23.51 0.11
CA GLY A 342 -14.40 24.63 -0.32
C GLY A 342 -15.88 24.38 -0.05
N ILE A 343 -16.37 23.18 -0.35
CA ILE A 343 -17.74 22.78 -0.02
C ILE A 343 -17.95 22.73 1.50
N LEU A 344 -17.01 22.16 2.25
CA LEU A 344 -17.05 22.20 3.72
C LEU A 344 -17.14 23.64 4.25
N TYR A 345 -16.29 24.54 3.75
CA TYR A 345 -16.28 25.94 4.15
C TYR A 345 -17.63 26.61 3.89
N VAL A 346 -18.17 26.48 2.68
CA VAL A 346 -19.47 27.06 2.32
C VAL A 346 -20.61 26.47 3.15
N ALA A 347 -20.58 25.16 3.42
CA ALA A 347 -21.60 24.47 4.19
C ALA A 347 -21.61 24.88 5.68
N VAL A 348 -20.42 25.15 6.24
CA VAL A 348 -20.25 25.50 7.66
C VAL A 348 -20.34 27.01 7.91
N ASN A 349 -20.04 27.85 6.91
CA ASN A 349 -20.01 29.31 7.05
C ASN A 349 -21.27 29.96 7.65
N PRO A 350 -22.50 29.51 7.33
CA PRO A 350 -23.73 30.07 7.93
C PRO A 350 -23.87 29.85 9.44
N PHE A 351 -23.09 28.93 10.02
CA PHE A 351 -23.17 28.55 11.43
C PHE A 351 -22.11 29.24 12.31
N LYS A 352 -21.34 30.18 11.77
CA LYS A 352 -20.33 30.92 12.55
C LYS A 352 -21.00 31.90 13.53
N PRO A 353 -20.42 32.13 14.73
CA PRO A 353 -19.16 31.56 15.21
C PRO A 353 -19.32 30.09 15.68
N LEU A 354 -18.32 29.27 15.35
CA LEU A 354 -18.26 27.88 15.81
C LEU A 354 -17.73 27.82 17.25
N PRO A 355 -18.09 26.78 18.05
CA PRO A 355 -17.49 26.56 19.36
C PRO A 355 -15.95 26.51 19.31
N GLN A 356 -15.27 27.02 20.33
CA GLN A 356 -13.80 27.19 20.36
C GLN A 356 -12.99 25.90 20.15
N ASN A 357 -13.57 24.73 20.42
CA ASN A 357 -12.88 23.44 20.29
C ASN A 357 -12.99 22.82 18.89
N TRP A 358 -13.74 23.45 17.97
CA TRP A 358 -13.94 22.93 16.63
C TRP A 358 -12.85 23.36 15.67
N PHE A 359 -12.40 22.40 14.85
CA PHE A 359 -11.23 22.56 13.98
C PHE A 359 -9.99 23.11 14.72
N LYS A 360 -9.93 22.89 16.04
CA LYS A 360 -8.84 23.39 16.87
C LYS A 360 -7.54 22.75 16.44
N PHE A 361 -6.60 23.59 16.03
CA PHE A 361 -5.26 23.20 15.63
C PHE A 361 -4.26 24.02 16.42
N GLU A 362 -3.69 23.41 17.46
CA GLU A 362 -2.70 24.07 18.32
C GLU A 362 -1.46 23.19 18.44
N VAL A 363 -0.28 23.77 18.29
CA VAL A 363 0.98 23.06 18.53
C VAL A 363 1.23 23.02 20.04
N LYS A 364 0.56 22.08 20.71
CA LYS A 364 0.69 21.82 22.16
C LYS A 364 1.26 20.44 22.42
N THR A 365 2.04 20.34 23.49
CA THR A 365 2.63 19.08 23.94
C THR A 365 1.58 17.98 24.12
N SER A 366 0.38 18.29 24.62
CA SER A 366 -0.70 17.31 24.76
C SER A 366 -1.13 16.72 23.42
N GLY A 367 -1.25 17.53 22.36
CA GLY A 367 -1.60 17.07 21.02
C GLY A 367 -0.51 16.15 20.44
N ILE A 368 0.75 16.51 20.63
CA ILE A 368 1.90 15.71 20.19
C ILE A 368 1.94 14.36 20.94
N VAL A 369 1.78 14.37 22.27
CA VAL A 369 1.78 13.15 23.10
C VAL A 369 0.64 12.22 22.69
N TRP A 370 -0.57 12.74 22.47
CA TRP A 370 -1.70 11.94 21.99
C TRP A 370 -1.48 11.39 20.58
N GLY A 371 -0.86 12.17 19.68
CA GLY A 371 -0.52 11.72 18.33
C GLY A 371 0.52 10.60 18.32
N ILE A 372 1.65 10.79 19.02
CA ILE A 372 2.71 9.77 19.13
C ILE A 372 2.21 8.54 19.90
N GLY A 373 1.52 8.73 21.03
CA GLY A 373 0.97 7.64 21.82
C GLY A 373 -0.07 6.84 21.04
N GLY A 374 -0.93 7.53 20.28
CA GLY A 374 -1.89 6.89 19.38
C GLY A 374 -1.22 6.11 18.26
N PHE A 375 -0.14 6.63 17.67
CA PHE A 375 0.66 5.91 16.68
C PHE A 375 1.29 4.64 17.27
N LEU A 376 1.91 4.73 18.44
CA LEU A 376 2.48 3.58 19.13
C LEU A 376 1.43 2.51 19.43
N VAL A 377 0.24 2.89 19.90
CA VAL A 377 -0.87 1.94 20.11
C VAL A 377 -1.40 1.36 18.79
N ALA A 378 -1.43 2.16 17.72
CA ALA A 378 -1.89 1.71 16.41
C ALA A 378 -1.03 0.58 15.84
N ILE A 379 0.29 0.60 16.05
CA ILE A 379 1.20 -0.44 15.53
C ILE A 379 0.75 -1.86 15.89
N PRO A 380 0.73 -2.30 17.17
CA PRO A 380 0.37 -3.67 17.51
C PRO A 380 -1.10 -3.99 17.20
N VAL A 381 -2.01 -3.01 17.36
CA VAL A 381 -3.45 -3.24 17.16
C VAL A 381 -3.77 -3.45 15.68
N VAL A 382 -3.30 -2.54 14.81
CA VAL A 382 -3.57 -2.63 13.38
C VAL A 382 -2.79 -3.79 12.77
N LEU A 383 -1.55 -4.08 13.19
CA LEU A 383 -0.83 -5.26 12.72
C LEU A 383 -1.56 -6.57 13.06
N LEU A 384 -2.04 -6.71 14.30
CA LEU A 384 -2.83 -7.88 14.70
C LEU A 384 -4.10 -8.02 13.84
N VAL A 385 -4.81 -6.91 13.62
CA VAL A 385 -6.00 -6.89 12.77
C VAL A 385 -5.66 -7.23 11.33
N SER A 386 -4.56 -6.72 10.79
CA SER A 386 -4.09 -7.03 9.44
C SER A 386 -3.74 -8.51 9.27
N LEU A 387 -3.15 -9.15 10.28
CA LEU A 387 -2.90 -10.60 10.25
C LEU A 387 -4.22 -11.41 10.20
N ILE A 388 -5.22 -11.02 11.00
CA ILE A 388 -6.55 -11.65 10.94
C ILE A 388 -7.19 -11.41 9.57
N ASN A 389 -7.06 -10.19 9.04
CA ASN A 389 -7.58 -9.79 7.74
C ASN A 389 -6.97 -10.64 6.61
N GLN A 390 -5.67 -10.94 6.65
CA GLN A 390 -5.02 -11.81 5.66
C GLN A 390 -5.61 -13.22 5.64
N ILE A 391 -5.89 -13.80 6.82
CA ILE A 391 -6.52 -15.12 6.92
C ILE A 391 -7.93 -15.11 6.31
N LEU A 392 -8.66 -14.00 6.46
CA LEU A 392 -10.01 -13.85 5.91
C LEU A 392 -10.03 -13.67 4.38
N TRP A 393 -9.10 -12.89 3.83
CA TRP A 393 -9.12 -12.51 2.41
C TRP A 393 -8.21 -13.34 1.50
N GLN A 394 -7.34 -14.19 2.06
CA GLN A 394 -6.46 -15.10 1.30
C GLN A 394 -5.69 -14.39 0.16
N GLY A 395 -5.18 -13.17 0.40
CA GLY A 395 -4.42 -12.43 -0.63
C GLY A 395 -5.26 -11.69 -1.69
N GLN A 396 -6.59 -11.61 -1.57
CA GLN A 396 -7.47 -10.94 -2.54
C GLN A 396 -7.85 -9.52 -2.15
N GLY A 397 -8.11 -8.66 -3.14
CA GLY A 397 -8.72 -7.35 -2.97
C GLY A 397 -7.75 -6.15 -2.92
N GLY A 398 -6.68 -6.16 -3.71
CA GLY A 398 -5.59 -5.17 -3.65
C GLY A 398 -5.85 -3.79 -4.22
N SER A 399 -4.92 -2.89 -3.88
CA SER A 399 -4.80 -1.53 -4.41
C SER A 399 -3.85 -1.42 -5.62
N ASN A 400 -3.83 -0.25 -6.27
CA ASN A 400 -3.11 0.01 -7.52
C ASN A 400 -1.56 0.08 -7.37
N PRO A 401 -0.75 -0.52 -8.29
CA PRO A 401 0.73 -0.59 -8.29
C PRO A 401 1.60 0.66 -8.16
N ILE A 402 1.03 1.85 -8.05
CA ILE A 402 1.75 3.07 -8.47
C ILE A 402 3.00 3.33 -7.62
N LEU A 403 2.94 3.03 -6.33
CA LEU A 403 4.07 3.27 -5.42
C LEU A 403 5.25 2.32 -5.69
N PRO A 404 5.06 1.00 -5.83
CA PRO A 404 6.12 0.08 -6.26
C PRO A 404 6.79 0.43 -7.59
N LEU A 405 6.05 0.89 -8.59
CA LEU A 405 6.63 1.36 -9.86
C LEU A 405 7.56 2.56 -9.67
N ALA A 406 7.24 3.45 -8.73
CA ALA A 406 8.10 4.58 -8.40
C ALA A 406 9.37 4.19 -7.62
N LEU A 407 9.29 3.12 -6.82
CA LEU A 407 10.42 2.58 -6.06
C LEU A 407 11.45 1.90 -6.96
N GLN A 408 11.00 1.21 -8.01
CA GLN A 408 11.89 0.58 -8.99
C GLN A 408 12.71 1.60 -9.80
N GLY A 409 12.11 2.75 -10.14
CA GLY A 409 12.77 3.77 -10.96
C GLY A 409 13.79 4.66 -10.23
N ASN A 410 13.92 4.53 -8.90
CA ASN A 410 14.77 5.36 -8.03
C ASN A 410 14.65 6.89 -8.28
N ASP A 411 13.49 7.37 -8.73
CA ASP A 411 13.27 8.79 -8.98
C ASP A 411 12.92 9.50 -7.67
N TRP A 412 13.91 10.18 -7.09
CA TRP A 412 13.75 10.85 -5.79
C TRP A 412 12.67 11.93 -5.80
N VAL A 413 12.39 12.58 -6.94
CA VAL A 413 11.33 13.59 -7.07
C VAL A 413 9.98 12.91 -6.99
N ALA A 414 9.80 11.79 -7.71
CA ALA A 414 8.59 11.00 -7.65
C ALA A 414 8.33 10.50 -6.22
N ILE A 415 9.35 9.95 -5.57
CA ILE A 415 9.28 9.48 -4.18
C ILE A 415 8.90 10.63 -3.23
N ALA A 416 9.50 11.82 -3.38
CA ALA A 416 9.18 12.99 -2.56
C ALA A 416 7.72 13.45 -2.77
N CYS A 417 7.22 13.46 -4.00
CA CYS A 417 5.82 13.78 -4.30
C CYS A 417 4.85 12.77 -3.67
N PHE A 418 5.14 11.47 -3.76
CA PHE A 418 4.33 10.44 -3.12
C PHE A 418 4.38 10.54 -1.59
N ALA A 419 5.57 10.72 -1.02
CA ALA A 419 5.77 10.87 0.42
C ALA A 419 4.98 12.06 0.97
N PHE A 420 5.07 13.21 0.30
CA PHE A 420 4.33 14.41 0.70
C PHE A 420 2.81 14.22 0.57
N THR A 421 2.35 13.63 -0.54
CA THR A 421 0.92 13.37 -0.77
C THR A 421 0.36 12.46 0.32
N ALA A 422 0.98 11.29 0.53
CA ALA A 422 0.48 10.27 1.44
C ALA A 422 0.71 10.61 2.92
N SER A 423 1.82 11.26 3.28
CA SER A 423 2.19 11.47 4.69
C SER A 423 1.85 12.86 5.22
N VAL A 424 1.49 13.81 4.35
CA VAL A 424 1.18 15.19 4.76
C VAL A 424 -0.15 15.65 4.20
N ALA A 425 -0.27 15.76 2.87
CA ALA A 425 -1.45 16.35 2.24
C ALA A 425 -2.71 15.55 2.55
N ALA A 426 -2.64 14.22 2.46
CA ALA A 426 -3.76 13.34 2.75
C ALA A 426 -4.18 13.35 4.22
N PRO A 427 -3.29 13.10 5.20
CA PRO A 427 -3.61 13.23 6.62
C PRO A 427 -4.26 14.56 6.99
N VAL A 428 -3.72 15.69 6.51
CA VAL A 428 -4.29 17.00 6.84
C VAL A 428 -5.72 17.14 6.31
N PHE A 429 -5.94 16.81 5.03
CA PHE A 429 -7.27 16.90 4.42
C PHE A 429 -8.26 15.95 5.09
N GLU A 430 -7.90 14.69 5.25
CA GLU A 430 -8.78 13.65 5.74
C GLU A 430 -9.14 13.88 7.20
N GLU A 431 -8.19 14.24 8.07
CA GLU A 431 -8.51 14.51 9.47
C GLU A 431 -9.42 15.73 9.64
N ILE A 432 -9.32 16.75 8.78
CA ILE A 432 -10.27 17.87 8.78
C ILE A 432 -11.69 17.37 8.44
N MET A 433 -11.83 16.53 7.42
CA MET A 433 -13.13 16.02 6.97
C MET A 433 -13.75 15.01 7.95
N PHE A 434 -12.95 14.07 8.45
CA PHE A 434 -13.44 12.99 9.28
C PHE A 434 -13.48 13.35 10.77
N ARG A 435 -12.39 13.92 11.31
CA ARG A 435 -12.30 14.22 12.76
C ARG A 435 -12.80 15.63 13.06
N GLY A 436 -12.48 16.60 12.21
CA GLY A 436 -12.92 17.98 12.36
C GLY A 436 -14.42 18.18 12.08
N PHE A 437 -14.97 17.43 11.12
CA PHE A 437 -16.36 17.60 10.69
C PHE A 437 -17.26 16.39 10.98
N LEU A 438 -16.99 15.22 10.38
CA LEU A 438 -17.92 14.08 10.42
C LEU A 438 -18.15 13.56 11.85
N LEU A 439 -17.07 13.29 12.58
CA LEU A 439 -17.16 12.72 13.93
C LEU A 439 -17.99 13.61 14.88
N PRO A 440 -17.72 14.92 15.03
CA PRO A 440 -18.60 15.82 15.76
C PRO A 440 -20.03 15.81 15.26
N SER A 441 -20.23 15.75 13.94
CA SER A 441 -21.57 15.71 13.35
C SER A 441 -22.38 14.48 13.73
N LEU A 442 -21.73 13.32 13.87
CA LEU A 442 -22.39 12.09 14.29
C LEU A 442 -22.76 12.12 15.78
N THR A 443 -22.01 12.82 16.63
CA THR A 443 -22.30 12.89 18.08
C THR A 443 -23.64 13.56 18.41
N ARG A 444 -24.22 14.32 17.47
CA ARG A 444 -25.58 14.87 17.58
C ARG A 444 -26.68 13.80 17.57
N TYR A 445 -26.41 12.61 17.03
CA TYR A 445 -27.42 11.59 16.78
C TYR A 445 -27.16 10.27 17.49
N VAL A 446 -25.90 9.99 17.81
CA VAL A 446 -25.46 8.75 18.43
C VAL A 446 -24.45 9.02 19.54
N PRO A 447 -24.32 8.13 20.55
CA PRO A 447 -23.31 8.31 21.59
C PRO A 447 -21.89 8.32 21.02
N ALA A 448 -20.97 9.01 21.70
CA ALA A 448 -19.62 9.28 21.20
C ALA A 448 -18.85 8.02 20.73
N TRP A 449 -18.96 6.89 21.45
CA TRP A 449 -18.30 5.65 21.05
C TRP A 449 -18.80 5.11 19.70
N LEU A 450 -20.10 5.25 19.43
CA LEU A 450 -20.70 4.83 18.17
C LEU A 450 -20.37 5.83 17.06
N ALA A 451 -20.34 7.14 17.36
CA ALA A 451 -19.86 8.17 16.41
C ALA A 451 -18.41 7.90 15.95
N ILE A 452 -17.51 7.57 16.89
CA ILE A 452 -16.12 7.19 16.59
C ILE A 452 -16.10 5.98 15.66
N THR A 453 -16.84 4.92 16.03
CA THR A 453 -16.92 3.66 15.27
C THR A 453 -17.41 3.91 13.85
N LEU A 454 -18.55 4.59 13.70
CA LEU A 454 -19.13 4.90 12.40
C LEU A 454 -18.22 5.79 11.56
N SER A 455 -17.58 6.81 12.15
CA SER A 455 -16.63 7.64 11.41
C SER A 455 -15.41 6.83 10.90
N GLY A 456 -14.94 5.85 11.68
CA GLY A 456 -13.84 4.97 11.30
C GLY A 456 -14.20 4.07 10.12
N PHE A 457 -15.42 3.51 10.12
CA PHE A 457 -15.90 2.72 8.98
C PHE A 457 -16.14 3.57 7.73
N VAL A 458 -16.71 4.77 7.86
CA VAL A 458 -16.90 5.67 6.71
C VAL A 458 -15.55 6.10 6.13
N PHE A 459 -14.55 6.35 6.99
CA PHE A 459 -13.16 6.58 6.58
C PHE A 459 -12.58 5.40 5.79
N ALA A 460 -12.76 4.17 6.27
CA ALA A 460 -12.27 2.98 5.59
C ALA A 460 -12.95 2.74 4.23
N ILE A 461 -14.27 2.89 4.17
CA ILE A 461 -15.05 2.75 2.93
C ILE A 461 -14.63 3.78 1.88
N ALA A 462 -14.24 4.99 2.31
CA ALA A 462 -13.79 6.05 1.41
C ALA A 462 -12.51 5.69 0.63
N HIS A 463 -11.77 4.66 1.04
CA HIS A 463 -10.59 4.16 0.33
C HIS A 463 -10.93 3.20 -0.82
N LEU A 464 -12.19 2.75 -0.91
CA LEU A 464 -12.70 1.94 -2.02
C LEU A 464 -11.93 0.62 -2.28
N SER A 465 -11.23 0.12 -1.27
CA SER A 465 -10.52 -1.16 -1.27
C SER A 465 -11.15 -2.08 -0.23
N LEU A 466 -11.84 -3.14 -0.68
CA LEU A 466 -12.60 -4.01 0.21
C LEU A 466 -11.71 -4.74 1.22
N SER A 467 -10.53 -5.19 0.79
CA SER A 467 -9.62 -5.92 1.66
C SER A 467 -8.97 -5.03 2.73
N GLU A 468 -8.98 -3.72 2.55
CA GLU A 468 -8.41 -2.76 3.49
C GLU A 468 -9.42 -2.22 4.52
N ILE A 469 -10.72 -2.53 4.36
CA ILE A 469 -11.76 -1.94 5.20
C ILE A 469 -11.50 -2.19 6.69
N ILE A 470 -11.20 -3.44 7.09
CA ILE A 470 -11.02 -3.81 8.49
C ILE A 470 -9.80 -3.11 9.13
N PRO A 471 -8.58 -3.19 8.55
CA PRO A 471 -7.43 -2.49 9.12
C PRO A 471 -7.58 -0.95 9.08
N LEU A 472 -8.12 -0.37 8.00
CA LEU A 472 -8.34 1.07 7.92
C LEU A 472 -9.44 1.56 8.87
N ALA A 473 -10.49 0.77 9.09
CA ALA A 473 -11.51 1.11 10.08
C ALA A 473 -10.92 1.11 11.49
N THR A 474 -10.02 0.16 11.78
CA THR A 474 -9.31 0.08 13.06
C THR A 474 -8.45 1.33 13.29
N LEU A 475 -7.59 1.69 12.31
CA LEU A 475 -6.83 2.94 12.36
C LEU A 475 -7.76 4.16 12.49
N GLY A 476 -8.87 4.13 11.74
CA GLY A 476 -9.92 5.13 11.74
C GLY A 476 -10.51 5.40 13.13
N ILE A 477 -10.82 4.32 13.84
CA ILE A 477 -11.34 4.33 15.22
C ILE A 477 -10.29 4.89 16.17
N ILE A 478 -9.03 4.45 16.08
CA ILE A 478 -7.94 4.93 16.94
C ILE A 478 -7.76 6.44 16.78
N MET A 479 -7.72 6.96 15.56
CA MET A 479 -7.66 8.41 15.31
C MET A 479 -8.88 9.16 15.86
N GLY A 480 -10.07 8.57 15.77
CA GLY A 480 -11.29 9.12 16.38
C GLY A 480 -11.20 9.18 17.92
N ILE A 481 -10.65 8.14 18.55
CA ILE A 481 -10.36 8.13 20.00
C ILE A 481 -9.36 9.25 20.32
N VAL A 482 -8.22 9.30 19.63
CA VAL A 482 -7.18 10.30 19.85
C VAL A 482 -7.73 11.72 19.73
N TYR A 483 -8.53 12.00 18.71
CA TYR A 483 -9.20 13.30 18.55
C TYR A 483 -10.17 13.61 19.70
N SER A 484 -11.01 12.64 20.09
CA SER A 484 -11.99 12.82 21.18
C SER A 484 -11.35 13.10 22.55
N ARG A 485 -10.08 12.71 22.74
CA ARG A 485 -9.31 12.94 23.96
C ARG A 485 -8.46 14.20 23.90
N SER A 486 -7.82 14.45 22.76
CA SER A 486 -6.93 15.58 22.58
C SER A 486 -7.69 16.90 22.38
N GLY A 487 -8.89 16.85 21.81
CA GLY A 487 -9.65 18.03 21.37
C GLY A 487 -8.90 18.86 20.34
N ASN A 488 -7.93 18.28 19.62
CA ASN A 488 -6.97 18.98 18.77
C ASN A 488 -6.67 18.15 17.53
N LEU A 489 -6.89 18.73 16.35
CA LEU A 489 -6.66 18.08 15.06
C LEU A 489 -5.20 17.72 14.81
N LEU A 490 -4.24 18.42 15.44
CA LEU A 490 -2.83 18.05 15.31
C LEU A 490 -2.56 16.60 15.76
N ALA A 491 -3.27 16.12 16.79
CA ALA A 491 -3.03 14.78 17.33
C ALA A 491 -3.36 13.65 16.33
N PRO A 492 -4.59 13.55 15.77
CA PRO A 492 -4.87 12.54 14.75
C PRO A 492 -4.11 12.80 13.44
N ILE A 493 -3.83 14.06 13.06
CA ILE A 493 -3.00 14.35 11.87
C ILE A 493 -1.61 13.76 12.05
N LEU A 494 -0.96 14.00 13.20
CA LEU A 494 0.36 13.47 13.48
C LEU A 494 0.36 11.94 13.50
N LEU A 495 -0.64 11.31 14.13
CA LEU A 495 -0.79 9.85 14.12
C LEU A 495 -0.87 9.31 12.69
N HIS A 496 -1.76 9.88 11.89
CA HIS A 496 -2.00 9.45 10.51
C HIS A 496 -0.75 9.68 9.63
N SER A 497 -0.10 10.83 9.75
CA SER A 497 1.16 11.13 9.08
C SER A 497 2.27 10.15 9.46
N LEU A 498 2.40 9.78 10.74
CA LEU A 498 3.38 8.79 11.19
C LEU A 498 3.05 7.38 10.67
N TRP A 499 1.77 7.01 10.64
CA TRP A 499 1.32 5.73 10.07
C TRP A 499 1.68 5.60 8.58
N ASN A 500 1.29 6.61 7.79
CA ASN A 500 1.55 6.62 6.35
C ASN A 500 3.06 6.73 6.05
N GLY A 501 3.76 7.58 6.80
CA GLY A 501 5.21 7.74 6.68
C GLY A 501 5.98 6.46 7.03
N ASN A 502 5.61 5.75 8.10
CA ASN A 502 6.20 4.48 8.48
C ASN A 502 5.96 3.39 7.41
N THR A 503 4.75 3.35 6.86
CA THR A 503 4.40 2.43 5.77
C THR A 503 5.25 2.73 4.53
N LEU A 504 5.30 3.99 4.09
CA LEU A 504 6.10 4.40 2.94
C LEU A 504 7.61 4.17 3.13
N LEU A 505 8.14 4.45 4.32
CA LEU A 505 9.53 4.19 4.66
C LEU A 505 9.84 2.69 4.58
N SER A 506 8.96 1.84 5.12
CA SER A 506 9.13 0.39 5.03
C SER A 506 9.11 -0.09 3.57
N LEU A 507 8.16 0.40 2.78
CA LEU A 507 8.09 0.10 1.34
C LEU A 507 9.35 0.55 0.60
N PHE A 508 9.85 1.75 0.88
CA PHE A 508 11.08 2.25 0.25
C PHE A 508 12.31 1.40 0.62
N LEU A 509 12.45 1.01 1.88
CA LEU A 509 13.56 0.17 2.32
C LEU A 509 13.48 -1.24 1.73
N LEU A 510 12.28 -1.80 1.56
CA LEU A 510 12.08 -3.13 0.98
C LEU A 510 12.20 -3.14 -0.56
N GLY A 511 11.63 -2.12 -1.23
CA GLY A 511 11.51 -2.07 -2.69
C GLY A 511 12.63 -1.32 -3.41
N SER A 512 13.47 -0.55 -2.71
CA SER A 512 14.65 0.08 -3.34
C SER A 512 15.64 -1.01 -3.74
N SER A 513 15.88 -1.13 -5.05
CA SER A 513 16.86 -2.06 -5.60
C SER A 513 18.20 -1.85 -4.92
N LEU A 514 18.82 -2.95 -4.50
CA LEU A 514 20.25 -2.98 -4.22
C LEU A 514 20.94 -3.10 -5.59
N SER A 515 20.98 -1.98 -6.32
CA SER A 515 21.70 -1.87 -7.59
C SER A 515 23.13 -1.43 -7.34
#